data_AF-A0A5K1B7V8-F1
#
_entry.id   AF-A0A5K1B7V8-F1
#
_cell.length_a   1.000
_cell.length_b   1.000
_cell.length_c   1.000
_cell.angle_alpha   90.00
_cell.angle_beta   90.00
_cell.angle_gamma   90.00
#
_symmetry.space_group_name_H-M   'P 1'
#
loop_
_entity.id
_entity.type
_entity.pdbx_description
1 polymer ?
#
loop_
_entity_poly.entity_id
_entity_poly.type
_entity_poly.pdbx_seq_one_letter_code
_entity_poly.pdbx_strand_id
1 'polypeptide(L)'
;IKGIEELAQVQLTRFACGFMVVGITTHHVVSDGLALSHFLVAWGQTMRDGLPVQPLPLHDRSIFIPRNPPLFQFDHSEIEYTVNERPSTQ
;
A
#
# COMPACT_ATOMS: atom_id res chain seq x y z
N ILE A 1 14.53 -7.67 14.47
CA ILE A 1 15.20 -6.40 14.10
C ILE A 1 14.32 -5.29 14.65
N LYS A 2 14.81 -4.47 15.60
CA LYS A 2 14.03 -3.34 16.15
C LYS A 2 14.24 -2.13 15.22
N GLY A 3 13.16 -1.47 14.82
CA GLY A 3 13.21 -0.21 14.05
C GLY A 3 12.95 -0.31 12.55
N ILE A 4 12.52 -1.47 12.03
CA ILE A 4 11.97 -1.56 10.67
C ILE A 4 10.46 -1.76 10.79
N GLU A 5 9.69 -0.79 10.30
CA GLU A 5 8.27 -0.93 10.05
C GLU A 5 8.13 -1.45 8.62
N GLU A 6 8.01 -2.76 8.47
CA GLU A 6 7.86 -3.38 7.15
C GLU A 6 6.60 -2.86 6.47
N LEU A 7 6.74 -2.37 5.23
CA LEU A 7 5.62 -1.83 4.44
C LEU A 7 4.80 -2.94 3.77
N ALA A 8 5.39 -4.13 3.64
CA ALA A 8 4.75 -5.33 3.15
C ALA A 8 5.31 -6.56 3.89
N GLN A 9 4.43 -7.46 4.29
CA GLN A 9 4.77 -8.73 4.90
C GLN A 9 4.10 -9.85 4.12
N VAL A 10 4.85 -10.94 3.92
CA VAL A 10 4.36 -12.14 3.22
C VAL A 10 4.51 -13.33 4.15
N GLN A 11 3.41 -14.06 4.35
CA GLN A 11 3.36 -15.29 5.12
C GLN A 11 3.05 -16.46 4.20
N LEU A 12 3.87 -17.51 4.26
CA LEU A 12 3.59 -18.80 3.62
C LEU A 12 3.18 -19.82 4.68
N THR A 13 1.95 -20.30 4.60
CA THR A 13 1.41 -21.32 5.51
C THR A 13 1.24 -22.62 4.74
N ARG A 14 2.04 -23.63 5.07
CA ARG A 14 1.92 -25.00 4.53
C ARG A 14 1.12 -25.86 5.48
N PHE A 15 0.06 -26.49 4.99
CA PHE A 15 -0.79 -27.37 5.76
C PHE A 15 -0.33 -28.82 5.62
N ALA A 16 -0.58 -29.65 6.65
CA ALA A 16 -0.21 -31.06 6.65
C ALA A 16 -0.86 -31.86 5.50
N CYS A 17 -2.01 -31.40 4.99
CA CYS A 17 -2.70 -31.98 3.83
C CYS A 17 -2.10 -31.62 2.47
N GLY A 18 -0.95 -30.92 2.43
CA GLY A 18 -0.24 -30.58 1.20
C GLY A 18 -0.67 -29.26 0.54
N PHE A 19 -1.74 -28.62 1.02
CA PHE A 19 -2.14 -27.28 0.57
C PHE A 19 -1.21 -26.19 1.12
N MET A 20 -1.13 -25.07 0.39
CA MET A 20 -0.37 -23.90 0.80
C MET A 20 -1.23 -22.64 0.64
N VAL A 21 -1.17 -21.75 1.62
CA VAL A 21 -1.79 -20.42 1.59
C VAL A 21 -0.68 -19.37 1.64
N VAL A 22 -0.82 -18.36 0.80
CA VAL A 22 0.02 -17.16 0.80
C VAL A 22 -0.82 -16.01 1.35
N GLY A 23 -0.45 -15.51 2.52
CA GLY A 23 -1.03 -14.32 3.13
C GLY A 23 -0.15 -13.10 2.89
N ILE A 24 -0.75 -11.95 2.58
CA ILE A 24 -0.04 -10.68 2.45
C ILE A 24 -0.70 -9.64 3.34
N THR A 25 0.12 -8.86 4.03
CA THR A 25 -0.30 -7.68 4.78
C THR A 25 0.55 -6.51 4.31
N THR A 26 -0.08 -5.41 3.93
CA THR A 26 0.62 -4.20 3.48
C THR A 26 0.15 -2.98 4.24
N HIS A 27 1.06 -2.02 4.41
CA HIS A 27 0.74 -0.74 5.00
C HIS A 27 -0.04 0.10 3.97
N HIS A 28 -1.30 0.46 4.25
CA HIS A 28 -2.19 1.09 3.26
C HIS A 28 -1.70 2.46 2.76
N VAL A 29 -0.78 3.12 3.49
CA VAL A 29 -0.11 4.37 3.04
C VAL A 29 0.72 4.20 1.77
N VAL A 30 1.18 2.98 1.45
CA VAL A 30 2.02 2.75 0.27
C VAL A 30 1.28 2.22 -0.94
N SER A 31 0.09 1.65 -0.75
CA SER A 31 -0.70 1.02 -1.81
C SER A 31 -2.19 1.09 -1.50
N ASP A 32 -3.00 1.40 -2.50
CA ASP A 32 -4.42 1.07 -2.50
C ASP A 32 -4.63 -0.40 -2.94
N GLY A 33 -5.90 -0.83 -3.00
CA GLY A 33 -6.24 -2.19 -3.41
C GLY A 33 -5.84 -2.53 -4.85
N LEU A 34 -5.83 -1.54 -5.75
CA LEU A 34 -5.44 -1.74 -7.14
C LEU A 34 -3.93 -1.94 -7.28
N ALA A 35 -3.14 -1.11 -6.60
CA ALA A 35 -1.69 -1.25 -6.54
C ALA A 35 -1.26 -2.59 -5.93
N LEU A 36 -1.92 -3.03 -4.85
CA LEU A 36 -1.67 -4.36 -4.26
C LEU A 36 -2.01 -5.49 -5.24
N SER A 37 -3.12 -5.37 -5.97
CA SER A 37 -3.52 -6.36 -6.99
C SER A 37 -2.51 -6.45 -8.13
N HIS A 38 -2.03 -5.31 -8.65
CA HIS A 38 -0.97 -5.29 -9.65
C HIS A 38 0.33 -5.91 -9.11
N PHE A 39 0.71 -5.61 -7.87
CA PHE A 39 1.87 -6.23 -7.23
C PHE A 39 1.75 -7.75 -7.15
N LEU A 40 0.57 -8.29 -6.78
CA LEU A 40 0.33 -9.74 -6.72
C LEU A 40 0.48 -10.42 -8.08
N VAL A 41 -0.06 -9.82 -9.14
CA VAL A 41 0.09 -10.34 -10.51
C VAL A 41 1.54 -10.32 -10.96
N ALA A 42 2.20 -9.18 -10.76
CA ALA A 42 3.61 -8.97 -11.07
C ALA A 42 4.50 -9.98 -10.35
N TRP A 43 4.29 -10.18 -9.04
CA TRP A 43 5.02 -11.14 -8.24
C TRP A 43 4.84 -12.57 -8.77
N GLY A 44 3.61 -12.97 -9.11
CA GLY A 44 3.33 -14.28 -9.70
C GLY A 44 3.97 -14.49 -11.07
N GLN A 45 4.01 -13.47 -11.92
CA GLN A 45 4.69 -13.51 -13.22
C GLN A 45 6.21 -13.64 -13.06
N THR A 46 6.81 -12.82 -12.20
CA THR A 46 8.24 -12.89 -11.91
C THR A 46 8.65 -14.26 -11.38
N MET A 47 7.83 -14.88 -10.52
CA MET A 47 8.10 -16.21 -9.99
C MET A 47 8.00 -17.33 -11.04
N ARG A 48 7.19 -17.16 -12.09
CA ARG A 48 7.04 -18.16 -13.16
C ARG A 48 8.06 -18.00 -14.28
N ASP A 49 8.18 -16.78 -14.81
CA ASP A 49 8.84 -16.53 -16.07
C ASP A 49 10.24 -15.92 -15.87
N GLY A 50 10.54 -15.40 -14.67
CA GLY A 50 11.77 -14.66 -14.40
C GLY A 50 11.91 -13.36 -15.21
N LEU A 51 10.87 -12.98 -15.94
CA LEU A 51 10.86 -11.81 -16.81
C LEU A 51 10.52 -10.53 -16.04
N PRO A 52 11.02 -9.37 -16.49
CA PRO A 52 10.63 -8.08 -15.95
C PRO A 52 9.14 -7.82 -16.15
N VAL A 53 8.50 -7.33 -15.09
CA VAL A 53 7.06 -6.99 -15.06
C VAL A 53 6.78 -5.89 -16.08
N GLN A 54 5.79 -6.11 -16.96
CA GLN A 54 5.32 -5.12 -17.92
C GLN A 54 3.80 -4.92 -17.85
N PRO A 55 3.31 -3.68 -17.86
CA PRO A 55 4.08 -2.43 -17.84
C PRO A 55 4.80 -2.22 -16.50
N LEU A 56 5.90 -1.45 -16.53
CA LEU A 56 6.61 -1.10 -15.31
C LEU A 56 5.72 -0.21 -14.42
N PRO A 57 5.70 -0.44 -13.10
CA PRO A 57 5.00 0.43 -12.18
C PRO A 57 5.60 1.84 -12.20
N LEU A 58 4.76 2.86 -12.22
CA LEU A 58 5.18 4.24 -12.05
C LEU A 58 5.37 4.55 -10.57
N HIS A 59 6.62 4.78 -10.17
CA HIS A 59 6.96 5.09 -8.79
C HIS A 59 7.05 6.59 -8.49
N ASP A 60 7.10 7.43 -9.53
CA ASP A 60 7.12 8.88 -9.35
C ASP A 60 5.75 9.36 -8.86
N ARG A 61 5.66 9.67 -7.56
CA ARG A 61 4.44 10.21 -6.95
C ARG A 61 4.31 11.72 -7.15
N SER A 62 5.33 12.41 -7.66
CA SER A 62 5.30 13.86 -7.86
C SER A 62 4.35 14.29 -8.98
N ILE A 63 3.97 13.36 -9.86
CA ILE A 63 2.94 13.60 -10.89
C ILE A 63 1.56 13.89 -10.27
N PHE A 64 1.34 13.46 -9.02
CA PHE A 64 0.12 13.76 -8.27
C PHE A 64 0.37 15.03 -7.45
N ILE A 65 0.03 16.17 -8.04
CA ILE A 65 0.12 17.46 -7.36
C ILE A 65 -1.14 17.63 -6.50
N PRO A 66 -1.02 17.70 -5.16
CA PRO A 66 -2.18 17.95 -4.31
C PRO A 66 -2.72 19.36 -4.57
N ARG A 67 -4.04 19.52 -4.43
CA ARG A 67 -4.67 20.84 -4.50
C ARG A 67 -4.22 21.70 -3.31
N ASN A 68 -4.03 23.00 -3.56
CA ASN A 68 -3.70 23.98 -2.54
C ASN A 68 -4.58 25.24 -2.73
N PRO A 69 -5.58 25.50 -1.85
CA PRO A 69 -5.93 24.71 -0.67
C PRO A 69 -6.60 23.37 -1.03
N PRO A 70 -6.65 22.39 -0.11
CA PRO A 70 -7.47 21.19 -0.28
C PRO A 70 -8.93 21.56 -0.56
N LEU A 71 -9.59 20.86 -1.50
CA LEU A 71 -10.99 21.10 -1.86
C LEU A 71 -11.81 19.81 -1.69
N PHE A 72 -12.59 19.71 -0.62
CA PHE A 72 -13.40 18.54 -0.35
C PHE A 72 -14.77 18.71 -1.02
N GLN A 73 -15.10 17.87 -2.00
CA GLN A 73 -16.41 17.95 -2.68
C GLN A 73 -17.53 17.29 -1.85
N PHE A 74 -17.15 16.37 -0.98
CA PHE A 74 -18.06 15.65 -0.09
C PHE A 74 -17.48 15.66 1.32
N ASP A 75 -18.35 15.63 2.32
CA ASP A 75 -17.97 15.44 3.71
C ASP A 75 -17.56 13.97 3.90
N HIS A 76 -16.27 13.76 4.21
CA HIS A 76 -15.70 12.44 4.46
C HIS A 76 -15.39 12.32 5.95
N SER A 77 -16.42 12.37 6.78
CA SER A 77 -16.32 12.52 8.24
C SER A 77 -15.65 11.34 8.97
N GLU A 78 -15.33 10.24 8.27
CA GLU A 78 -14.82 9.01 8.90
C GLU A 78 -13.32 8.75 8.71
N ILE A 79 -12.57 9.58 7.97
CA ILE A 79 -11.12 9.37 7.73
C ILE A 79 -10.34 10.70 7.68
N GLU A 80 -10.67 11.67 8.54
CA GLU A 80 -9.92 12.94 8.54
C GLU A 80 -8.73 12.89 9.49
N TYR A 81 -7.52 13.06 8.95
CA TYR A 81 -6.33 13.42 9.71
C TYR A 81 -6.56 14.82 10.27
N THR A 82 -7.08 14.91 11.48
CA THR A 82 -7.18 16.18 12.19
C THR A 82 -5.77 16.73 12.37
N VAL A 83 -5.51 17.90 11.79
CA VAL A 83 -4.36 18.71 12.19
C VAL A 83 -4.55 18.94 13.68
N ASN A 84 -3.61 18.48 14.50
CA ASN A 84 -3.55 18.86 15.90
C ASN A 84 -3.39 20.39 15.96
N GLU A 85 -4.51 21.11 15.99
CA GLU A 85 -4.54 22.48 16.44
C GLU A 85 -4.19 22.41 17.93
N ARG A 86 -2.91 22.63 18.26
CA ARG A 86 -2.57 23.00 19.63
C ARG A 86 -3.35 24.28 19.91
N PRO A 87 -4.17 24.34 20.97
CA PRO A 87 -4.77 25.61 21.37
C PRO A 87 -3.62 26.57 21.65
N SER A 88 -3.55 27.67 20.90
CA SER A 88 -2.75 28.81 21.30
C SER A 88 -3.34 29.33 22.60
N THR A 89 -2.69 28.97 23.71
CA THR A 89 -2.94 29.54 25.03
C THR A 89 -3.01 31.07 24.91
N GLN A 90 -4.14 31.64 25.30
CA GLN A 90 -4.21 33.01 25.78
C GLN A 90 -5.01 33.01 27.08
#